data_AF-A0A5D3WHC6-F1
#
_entry.id   AF-A0A5D3WHC6-F1
#
_cell.length_a   1.000
_cell.length_b   1.000
_cell.length_c   1.000
_cell.angle_alpha   90.00
_cell.angle_beta   90.00
_cell.angle_gamma   90.00
#
_symmetry.space_group_name_H-M   'P 1'
#
loop_
_entity.id
_entity.type
_entity.pdbx_description
1 polymer ?
#
loop_
_entity_poly.entity_id
_entity_poly.type
_entity_poly.pdbx_seq_one_letter_code
_entity_poly.pdbx_strand_id
1 'polypeptide(L)'
;MTLDTTQNRLAGYAFLIEQYGLSVLPNWHTSSVSPTGTLRSTIQDGQVESVYSQSYWPGDGTGDHLEFALKYDGVNLGILSALFDVVPADEITAWISSKPTGKYARRIWFLYEFLTGRELPLPDLTRGNYTELLEPDRYYTAAPGRRVRRQRVIDNLLGGKDFCPIIRRTEKLAAMEEIDLRKRCEEVVTSYPPELLRRALSYLYNKETKSSFEIEHIKPSASRTEKFIGLLEMAEHKDFCEKPLLIDLQNRIVDPRFRDADYRANQNYVGQTISYQKQLVHYVCPKPDDLPELMKGLFTAHQVMKEGAVPAIIHAAAISYGFVFIHPFEDGNGRIHRFLIHNILSLRGAIPKGLMFPISAAMLKNPTLYDHSLKAYSSPLMRLVEYDLDELGQMTVLGETGRLYRYIDMTAQAEALYDFVKLTIEHELVEELDFLANYDRTKQAIQEIVDMPDRLIDLFIQLCLQNNGRLSARKRESHFVFLTDDELASMENAVREGYARN
;
A
#
# COMPACT_ATOMS: atom_id res chain seq x y z
N MET A 1 25.40 19.27 -38.88
CA MET A 1 25.61 18.65 -37.56
C MET A 1 25.52 17.14 -37.74
N THR A 2 26.66 16.48 -37.80
CA THR A 2 26.76 15.02 -37.82
C THR A 2 26.40 14.50 -36.43
N LEU A 3 25.20 13.91 -36.30
CA LEU A 3 24.81 13.15 -35.12
C LEU A 3 25.85 12.05 -34.90
N ASP A 4 26.38 11.99 -33.69
CA ASP A 4 27.31 10.95 -33.25
C ASP A 4 26.62 9.59 -33.40
N THR A 5 27.05 8.79 -34.39
CA THR A 5 26.38 7.54 -34.81
C THR A 5 26.55 6.39 -33.83
N THR A 6 27.10 6.66 -32.64
CA THR A 6 27.34 5.67 -31.58
C THR A 6 26.38 5.77 -30.40
N GLN A 7 25.60 6.86 -30.30
CA GLN A 7 24.72 7.08 -29.15
C GLN A 7 23.33 6.44 -29.39
N ASN A 8 22.81 5.74 -28.37
CA ASN A 8 21.46 5.18 -28.42
C ASN A 8 20.43 6.32 -28.49
N ARG A 9 19.39 6.16 -29.30
CA ARG A 9 18.27 7.10 -29.43
C ARG A 9 17.17 6.73 -28.44
N LEU A 10 16.59 7.67 -27.71
CA LEU A 10 15.45 7.38 -26.83
C LEU A 10 14.23 6.92 -27.64
N ALA A 11 13.43 6.02 -27.07
CA ALA A 11 12.19 5.53 -27.65
C ALA A 11 11.06 5.48 -26.61
N GLY A 12 9.82 5.34 -27.06
CA GLY A 12 8.67 5.25 -26.16
C GLY A 12 8.51 6.48 -25.25
N TYR A 13 8.22 6.26 -23.96
CA TYR A 13 8.02 7.36 -23.02
C TYR A 13 9.29 8.19 -22.80
N ALA A 14 10.48 7.58 -22.86
CA ALA A 14 11.74 8.30 -22.65
C ALA A 14 11.91 9.42 -23.69
N PHE A 15 11.62 9.11 -24.96
CA PHE A 15 11.61 10.10 -26.04
C PHE A 15 10.54 11.17 -25.81
N LEU A 16 9.32 10.77 -25.44
CA LEU A 16 8.21 11.70 -25.25
C LEU A 16 8.46 12.67 -24.07
N ILE A 17 9.08 12.19 -22.99
CA ILE A 17 9.45 13.00 -21.84
C ILE A 17 10.50 14.04 -22.24
N GLU A 18 11.54 13.63 -22.96
CA GLU A 18 12.60 14.53 -23.42
C GLU A 18 12.08 15.55 -24.44
N GLN A 19 11.38 15.09 -25.47
CA GLN A 19 10.85 15.90 -26.57
C GLN A 19 9.92 17.03 -26.09
N TYR A 20 9.09 16.75 -25.07
CA TYR A 20 8.12 17.70 -24.54
C TYR A 20 8.54 18.33 -23.20
N GLY A 21 9.73 18.01 -22.68
CA GLY A 21 10.23 18.55 -21.41
C GLY A 21 9.32 18.22 -20.22
N LEU A 22 8.77 17.00 -20.15
CA LEU A 22 7.75 16.65 -19.17
C LEU A 22 8.36 16.48 -17.77
N SER A 23 7.77 17.13 -16.75
CA SER A 23 8.06 16.88 -15.34
C SER A 23 7.11 15.81 -14.80
N VAL A 24 7.57 14.56 -14.78
CA VAL A 24 6.75 13.38 -14.46
C VAL A 24 7.52 12.38 -13.60
N LEU A 25 6.79 11.52 -12.90
CA LEU A 25 7.38 10.37 -12.23
C LEU A 25 7.98 9.42 -13.28
N PRO A 26 9.16 8.83 -13.01
CA PRO A 26 9.80 7.91 -13.93
C PRO A 26 8.91 6.67 -14.17
N ASN A 27 8.89 6.17 -15.40
CA ASN A 27 8.26 4.89 -15.70
C ASN A 27 9.14 3.74 -15.20
N TRP A 28 8.54 2.60 -14.86
CA TRP A 28 9.25 1.38 -14.46
C TRP A 28 10.10 0.78 -15.61
N HIS A 29 9.80 1.13 -16.86
CA HIS A 29 10.54 0.68 -18.05
C HIS A 29 10.94 1.86 -18.91
N THR A 30 12.22 1.91 -19.27
CA THR A 30 12.82 2.93 -20.13
C THR A 30 13.39 2.26 -21.37
N SER A 31 13.08 2.81 -22.54
CA SER A 31 13.46 2.24 -23.83
C SER A 31 14.37 3.17 -24.62
N SER A 32 15.37 2.57 -25.26
CA SER A 32 16.23 3.22 -26.25
C SER A 32 16.48 2.29 -27.44
N VAL A 33 16.93 2.83 -28.57
CA VAL A 33 17.25 2.10 -29.79
C VAL A 33 18.72 2.33 -30.13
N SER A 34 19.46 1.23 -30.31
CA SER A 34 20.84 1.26 -30.72
C SER A 34 20.97 1.11 -32.25
N PRO A 35 21.75 1.99 -32.92
CA PRO A 35 22.02 1.87 -34.36
C PRO A 35 22.78 0.60 -34.76
N THR A 36 23.60 0.05 -33.86
CA THR A 36 24.53 -1.06 -34.13
C THR A 36 24.37 -2.25 -33.18
N GLY A 37 23.59 -2.09 -32.10
CA GLY A 37 23.40 -3.09 -31.06
C GLY A 37 22.27 -4.09 -31.29
N THR A 38 22.29 -5.17 -30.51
CA THR A 38 21.19 -6.13 -30.38
C THR A 38 20.32 -5.78 -29.17
N LEU A 39 19.13 -6.39 -29.09
CA LEU A 39 18.25 -6.26 -27.92
C LEU A 39 19.00 -6.65 -26.63
N ARG A 40 19.04 -5.74 -25.67
CA ARG A 40 19.57 -5.97 -24.32
C ARG A 40 18.63 -5.35 -23.30
N SER A 41 18.43 -6.02 -22.18
CA SER A 41 17.66 -5.50 -21.05
C SER A 41 18.48 -5.63 -19.77
N THR A 42 18.45 -4.59 -18.95
CA THR A 42 19.04 -4.56 -17.62
C THR A 42 17.96 -4.25 -16.60
N ILE A 43 17.98 -4.95 -15.47
CA ILE A 43 17.03 -4.75 -14.37
C ILE A 43 17.83 -4.30 -13.14
N GLN A 44 17.48 -3.16 -12.57
CA GLN A 44 18.06 -2.63 -11.33
C GLN A 44 16.94 -2.04 -10.47
N ASP A 45 16.82 -2.47 -9.22
CA ASP A 45 15.82 -1.97 -8.25
C ASP A 45 14.37 -1.90 -8.80
N GLY A 46 13.97 -2.91 -9.59
CA GLY A 46 12.64 -2.99 -10.21
C GLY A 46 12.43 -2.10 -11.43
N GLN A 47 13.41 -1.27 -11.79
CA GLN A 47 13.48 -0.53 -13.04
C GLN A 47 14.08 -1.39 -14.13
N VAL A 48 13.49 -1.33 -15.32
CA VAL A 48 13.96 -2.06 -16.49
C VAL A 48 14.44 -1.05 -17.53
N GLU A 49 15.66 -1.23 -18.01
CA GLU A 49 16.21 -0.47 -19.13
C GLU A 49 16.41 -1.40 -20.31
N SER A 50 15.75 -1.11 -21.44
CA SER A 50 15.90 -1.90 -22.66
C SER A 50 16.51 -1.08 -23.78
N VAL A 51 17.51 -1.66 -24.42
CA VAL A 51 18.14 -1.16 -25.64
C VAL A 51 17.71 -2.08 -26.77
N TYR A 52 16.83 -1.61 -27.65
CA TYR A 52 16.34 -2.34 -28.82
C TYR A 52 17.28 -2.16 -30.03
N SER A 53 17.21 -3.07 -31.01
CA SER A 53 17.92 -2.91 -32.28
C SER A 53 17.24 -1.86 -33.17
N GLN A 54 17.98 -1.30 -34.13
CA GLN A 54 17.50 -0.28 -35.09
C GLN A 54 16.16 -0.62 -35.78
N SER A 55 15.86 -1.90 -35.98
CA SER A 55 14.59 -2.38 -36.55
C SER A 55 13.35 -2.03 -35.73
N TYR A 56 13.52 -1.66 -34.46
CA TYR A 56 12.43 -1.27 -33.55
C TYR A 56 12.24 0.25 -33.49
N TRP A 57 12.98 1.04 -34.27
CA TRP A 57 12.77 2.48 -34.33
C TRP A 57 11.32 2.78 -34.74
N PRO A 58 10.50 3.44 -33.90
CA PRO A 58 9.08 3.60 -34.18
C PRO A 58 8.78 4.63 -35.28
N GLY A 59 9.71 5.55 -35.55
CA GLY A 59 9.49 6.74 -36.37
C GLY A 59 9.90 7.98 -35.59
N ASP A 60 9.63 9.17 -36.12
CA ASP A 60 9.93 10.43 -35.42
C ASP A 60 8.65 11.14 -34.91
N GLY A 61 7.48 10.53 -35.10
CA GLY A 61 6.19 11.08 -34.71
C GLY A 61 5.75 10.68 -33.29
N THR A 62 5.04 11.59 -32.61
CA THR A 62 4.53 11.40 -31.25
C THR A 62 3.64 10.16 -31.13
N GLY A 63 2.74 9.97 -32.09
CA GLY A 63 1.84 8.81 -32.10
C GLY A 63 2.58 7.48 -32.23
N ASP A 64 3.69 7.43 -32.99
CA ASP A 64 4.47 6.21 -33.15
C ASP A 64 5.21 5.86 -31.86
N HIS A 65 5.76 6.86 -31.17
CA HIS A 65 6.35 6.68 -29.84
C HIS A 65 5.31 6.33 -28.77
N LEU A 66 4.09 6.85 -28.86
CA LEU A 66 2.97 6.45 -27.99
C LEU A 66 2.58 4.98 -28.19
N GLU A 67 2.45 4.54 -29.45
CA GLU A 67 2.19 3.13 -29.76
C GLU A 67 3.32 2.24 -29.25
N PHE A 68 4.58 2.66 -29.46
CA PHE A 68 5.75 1.97 -28.92
C PHE A 68 5.69 1.86 -27.40
N ALA A 69 5.43 2.96 -26.69
CA ALA A 69 5.39 3.00 -25.24
C ALA A 69 4.33 2.06 -24.68
N LEU A 70 3.10 2.10 -25.19
CA LEU A 70 2.02 1.20 -24.73
C LEU A 70 2.32 -0.28 -24.99
N LYS A 71 3.14 -0.58 -26.00
CA LYS A 71 3.53 -1.95 -26.36
C LYS A 71 4.65 -2.47 -25.47
N TYR A 72 5.71 -1.67 -25.31
CA TYR A 72 6.97 -2.10 -24.70
C TYR A 72 7.15 -1.55 -23.28
N ASP A 73 6.93 -0.26 -23.08
CA ASP A 73 7.09 0.44 -21.78
C ASP A 73 5.91 0.22 -20.82
N GLY A 74 4.78 -0.26 -21.35
CA GLY A 74 3.54 -0.45 -20.61
C GLY A 74 2.69 0.81 -20.50
N VAL A 75 1.58 0.72 -19.76
CA VAL A 75 0.68 1.86 -19.54
C VAL A 75 1.12 2.65 -18.31
N ASN A 76 1.36 3.95 -18.49
CA ASN A 76 1.63 4.88 -17.40
C ASN A 76 0.70 6.10 -17.52
N LEU A 77 -0.36 6.13 -16.72
CA LEU A 77 -1.39 7.17 -16.80
C LEU A 77 -0.87 8.55 -16.39
N GLY A 78 0.12 8.62 -15.49
CA GLY A 78 0.75 9.88 -15.07
C GLY A 78 1.51 10.56 -16.20
N ILE A 79 2.35 9.80 -16.92
CA ILE A 79 3.08 10.30 -18.09
C ILE A 79 2.12 10.71 -19.21
N LEU A 80 1.13 9.84 -19.52
CA LEU A 80 0.13 10.11 -20.54
C LEU A 80 -0.69 11.37 -20.21
N SER A 81 -1.07 11.56 -18.95
CA SER A 81 -1.81 12.76 -18.52
C SER A 81 -0.98 14.02 -18.72
N ALA A 82 0.31 14.01 -18.39
CA ALA A 82 1.18 15.17 -18.61
C ALA A 82 1.43 15.43 -20.09
N LEU A 83 1.64 14.37 -20.87
CA LEU A 83 1.85 14.47 -22.31
C LEU A 83 0.63 15.05 -23.04
N PHE A 84 -0.57 14.55 -22.75
CA PHE A 84 -1.78 14.99 -23.44
C PHE A 84 -2.18 16.44 -23.12
N ASP A 85 -1.64 17.04 -22.06
CA ASP A 85 -1.83 18.47 -21.80
C ASP A 85 -1.03 19.36 -22.76
N VAL A 86 0.11 18.88 -23.26
CA VAL A 86 1.03 19.68 -24.09
C VAL A 86 1.02 19.29 -25.56
N VAL A 87 0.66 18.04 -25.91
CA VAL A 87 0.58 17.61 -27.31
C VAL A 87 -0.66 18.21 -27.99
N PRO A 88 -0.53 18.78 -29.20
CA PRO A 88 -1.68 19.26 -29.98
C PRO A 88 -2.71 18.16 -30.26
N ALA A 89 -3.99 18.45 -29.99
CA ALA A 89 -5.08 17.50 -30.22
C ALA A 89 -5.17 17.03 -31.69
N ASP A 90 -4.87 17.93 -32.63
CA ASP A 90 -4.88 17.63 -34.07
C ASP A 90 -3.83 16.59 -34.46
N GLU A 91 -2.67 16.59 -33.81
CA GLU A 91 -1.60 15.61 -34.05
C GLU A 91 -2.04 14.21 -33.62
N ILE A 92 -2.62 14.09 -32.41
CA ILE A 92 -3.18 12.83 -31.90
C ILE A 92 -4.35 12.35 -32.77
N THR A 93 -5.23 13.28 -33.16
CA THR A 93 -6.39 13.00 -34.03
C THR A 93 -5.96 12.46 -35.40
N ALA A 94 -4.97 13.12 -36.03
CA ALA A 94 -4.45 12.71 -37.33
C ALA A 94 -3.81 11.31 -37.25
N TRP A 95 -3.04 11.05 -36.20
CA TRP A 95 -2.40 9.75 -36.02
C TRP A 95 -3.42 8.63 -35.78
N ILE A 96 -4.43 8.84 -34.92
CA ILE A 96 -5.52 7.87 -34.70
C ILE A 96 -6.29 7.61 -36.01
N SER A 97 -6.59 8.67 -36.77
CA SER A 97 -7.28 8.59 -38.06
C SER A 97 -6.53 7.79 -39.12
N SER A 98 -5.19 7.72 -39.03
CA SER A 98 -4.37 6.93 -39.96
C SER A 98 -4.50 5.42 -39.75
N LYS A 99 -4.88 4.99 -38.53
CA LYS A 99 -5.00 3.56 -38.13
C LYS A 99 -6.23 3.32 -37.23
N PRO A 100 -7.46 3.70 -37.64
CA PRO A 100 -8.59 3.89 -36.73
C PRO A 100 -9.11 2.60 -36.07
N THR A 101 -8.87 1.44 -36.68
CA THR A 101 -9.25 0.13 -36.12
C THR A 101 -8.14 -0.53 -35.30
N GLY A 102 -6.93 0.04 -35.30
CA GLY A 102 -5.77 -0.48 -34.59
C GLY A 102 -5.99 -0.54 -33.08
N LYS A 103 -5.48 -1.61 -32.43
CA LYS A 103 -5.61 -1.78 -30.97
C LYS A 103 -5.05 -0.57 -30.21
N TYR A 104 -3.84 -0.13 -30.55
CA TYR A 104 -3.18 0.99 -29.86
C TYR A 104 -3.83 2.33 -30.16
N ALA A 105 -4.26 2.59 -31.40
CA ALA A 105 -5.00 3.79 -31.76
C ALA A 105 -6.26 3.96 -30.91
N ARG A 106 -7.03 2.89 -30.72
CA ARG A 106 -8.26 2.90 -29.90
C ARG A 106 -7.97 3.08 -28.40
N ARG A 107 -6.88 2.49 -27.89
CA ARG A 107 -6.43 2.70 -26.51
C ARG A 107 -5.97 4.14 -26.28
N ILE A 108 -5.14 4.69 -27.17
CA ILE A 108 -4.64 6.08 -27.10
C ILE A 108 -5.82 7.05 -27.17
N TRP A 109 -6.76 6.83 -28.08
CA TRP A 109 -7.98 7.63 -28.19
C TRP A 109 -8.77 7.63 -26.88
N PHE A 110 -9.05 6.46 -26.32
CA PHE A 110 -9.76 6.37 -25.05
C PHE A 110 -8.99 7.07 -23.92
N LEU A 111 -7.68 6.84 -23.80
CA LEU A 111 -6.84 7.43 -22.76
C LEU A 111 -6.78 8.95 -22.86
N TYR A 112 -6.71 9.50 -24.08
CA TYR A 112 -6.75 10.96 -24.27
C TYR A 112 -8.03 11.57 -23.72
N GLU A 113 -9.19 11.04 -24.13
CA GLU A 113 -10.49 11.57 -23.70
C GLU A 113 -10.73 11.33 -22.20
N PHE A 114 -10.29 10.18 -21.67
CA PHE A 114 -10.40 9.85 -20.25
C PHE A 114 -9.56 10.76 -19.35
N LEU A 115 -8.29 10.97 -19.70
CA LEU A 115 -7.35 11.73 -18.86
C LEU A 115 -7.58 13.25 -18.95
N THR A 116 -7.97 13.74 -20.12
CA THR A 116 -8.11 15.19 -20.35
C THR A 116 -9.55 15.69 -20.24
N GLY A 117 -10.54 14.79 -20.32
CA GLY A 117 -11.96 15.15 -20.43
C GLY A 117 -12.35 15.81 -21.76
N ARG A 118 -11.43 15.93 -22.73
CA ARG A 118 -11.66 16.55 -24.03
C ARG A 118 -11.94 15.49 -25.08
N GLU A 119 -13.09 15.58 -25.72
CA GLU A 119 -13.48 14.70 -26.83
C GLU A 119 -12.70 15.05 -28.10
N LEU A 120 -12.09 14.05 -28.76
CA LEU A 120 -11.40 14.27 -30.04
C LEU A 120 -12.43 14.34 -31.18
N PRO A 121 -12.20 15.13 -32.24
CA PRO A 121 -13.10 15.27 -33.39
C PRO A 121 -13.03 14.05 -34.33
N LEU A 122 -13.33 12.87 -33.80
CA LEU A 122 -13.33 11.57 -34.47
C LEU A 122 -14.73 10.95 -34.42
N PRO A 123 -15.25 10.37 -35.53
CA PRO A 123 -16.53 9.69 -35.50
C PRO A 123 -16.45 8.36 -34.72
N ASP A 124 -17.50 8.03 -33.98
CA ASP A 124 -17.64 6.75 -33.26
C ASP A 124 -17.37 5.53 -34.17
N LEU A 125 -16.67 4.53 -33.62
CA LEU A 125 -16.47 3.26 -34.31
C LEU A 125 -17.74 2.40 -34.32
N THR A 126 -18.28 2.20 -35.51
CA THR A 126 -19.48 1.38 -35.73
C THR A 126 -19.18 -0.12 -35.88
N ARG A 127 -17.92 -0.50 -36.16
CA ARG A 127 -17.50 -1.89 -36.44
C ARG A 127 -16.19 -2.26 -35.72
N GLY A 128 -15.92 -3.55 -35.56
CA GLY A 128 -14.70 -4.11 -34.95
C GLY A 128 -14.94 -4.81 -33.61
N ASN A 129 -13.94 -5.52 -33.08
CA ASN A 129 -14.07 -6.16 -31.76
C ASN A 129 -13.74 -5.17 -30.63
N TYR A 130 -14.25 -5.43 -29.43
CA TYR A 130 -13.79 -4.70 -28.25
C TYR A 130 -12.35 -5.11 -27.91
N THR A 131 -11.51 -4.15 -27.55
CA THR A 131 -10.17 -4.42 -27.00
C THR A 131 -10.13 -4.01 -25.53
N GLU A 132 -9.51 -4.81 -24.69
CA GLU A 132 -9.21 -4.38 -23.31
C GLU A 132 -8.21 -3.23 -23.32
N LEU A 133 -8.40 -2.30 -22.37
CA LEU A 133 -7.51 -1.15 -22.22
C LEU A 133 -6.19 -1.55 -21.59
N LEU A 134 -6.24 -2.33 -20.52
CA LEU A 134 -5.11 -2.99 -19.88
C LEU A 134 -5.16 -4.49 -20.19
N GLU A 135 -3.99 -5.08 -20.43
CA GLU A 135 -3.81 -6.50 -20.71
C GLU A 135 -3.83 -7.28 -19.38
N PRO A 136 -4.84 -8.15 -19.10
CA PRO A 136 -5.03 -8.77 -17.78
C PRO A 136 -3.92 -9.73 -17.34
N ASP A 137 -3.14 -10.24 -18.30
CA ASP A 137 -1.93 -11.03 -18.08
C ASP A 137 -0.74 -10.17 -17.62
N ARG A 138 -0.78 -8.86 -17.88
CA ARG A 138 0.28 -7.91 -17.50
C ARG A 138 -0.12 -6.97 -16.36
N TYR A 139 -1.42 -6.81 -16.10
CA TYR A 139 -1.96 -5.89 -15.11
C TYR A 139 -3.12 -6.51 -14.33
N TYR A 140 -3.28 -6.11 -13.08
CA TYR A 140 -4.54 -6.32 -12.38
C TYR A 140 -5.57 -5.32 -12.88
N THR A 141 -6.77 -5.81 -13.16
CA THR A 141 -7.82 -5.06 -13.85
C THR A 141 -9.18 -5.33 -13.22
N ALA A 142 -10.09 -4.38 -13.35
CA ALA A 142 -11.47 -4.59 -12.95
C ALA A 142 -12.18 -5.46 -14.01
N ALA A 143 -12.67 -6.64 -13.58
CA ALA A 143 -13.37 -7.58 -14.45
C ALA A 143 -14.76 -7.93 -13.88
N PRO A 144 -15.85 -7.87 -14.69
CA PRO A 144 -15.86 -7.44 -16.09
C PRO A 144 -15.66 -5.92 -16.21
N GLY A 145 -14.88 -5.48 -17.21
CA GLY A 145 -14.68 -4.05 -17.47
C GLY A 145 -15.87 -3.41 -18.19
N ARG A 146 -15.93 -2.07 -18.17
CA ARG A 146 -16.99 -1.27 -18.80
C ARG A 146 -16.76 -1.14 -20.30
N ARG A 147 -17.76 -1.49 -21.11
CA ARG A 147 -17.69 -1.34 -22.57
C ARG A 147 -17.93 0.11 -23.00
N VAL A 148 -16.92 0.72 -23.61
CA VAL A 148 -16.97 2.07 -24.16
C VAL A 148 -17.16 1.98 -25.67
N ARG A 149 -18.36 2.34 -26.14
CA ARG A 149 -18.82 2.10 -27.53
C ARG A 149 -18.03 2.90 -28.57
N ARG A 150 -17.75 4.18 -28.29
CA ARG A 150 -17.09 5.13 -29.20
C ARG A 150 -15.76 4.59 -29.73
N GLN A 151 -14.87 4.16 -28.85
CA GLN A 151 -13.58 3.57 -29.20
C GLN A 151 -13.61 2.04 -29.31
N ARG A 152 -14.72 1.40 -28.92
CA ARG A 152 -14.83 -0.06 -28.75
C ARG A 152 -13.70 -0.59 -27.86
N VAL A 153 -13.53 0.04 -26.70
CA VAL A 153 -12.56 -0.33 -25.66
C VAL A 153 -13.32 -0.87 -24.44
N ILE A 154 -12.76 -1.87 -23.77
CA ILE A 154 -13.19 -2.30 -22.45
C ILE A 154 -12.32 -1.56 -21.45
N ASP A 155 -12.93 -0.59 -20.78
CA ASP A 155 -12.35 0.14 -19.67
C ASP A 155 -12.33 -0.78 -18.45
N ASN A 156 -11.17 -1.38 -18.21
CA ASN A 156 -10.89 -2.31 -17.12
C ASN A 156 -9.89 -1.72 -16.11
N LEU A 157 -9.87 -0.38 -15.98
CA LEU A 157 -9.09 0.33 -14.98
C LEU A 157 -9.59 0.05 -13.55
N LEU A 158 -8.70 0.22 -12.56
CA LEU A 158 -9.02 0.03 -11.14
C LEU A 158 -9.69 1.26 -10.50
N GLY A 159 -9.80 2.37 -11.22
CA GLY A 159 -10.35 3.63 -10.72
C GLY A 159 -10.77 4.60 -11.81
N GLY A 160 -11.01 5.85 -11.42
CA GLY A 160 -11.45 6.92 -12.32
C GLY A 160 -10.39 8.01 -12.52
N LYS A 161 -10.72 9.05 -13.30
CA LYS A 161 -9.77 10.15 -13.61
C LYS A 161 -9.20 10.87 -12.37
N ASP A 162 -9.94 10.86 -11.27
CA ASP A 162 -9.56 11.57 -10.04
C ASP A 162 -8.64 10.72 -9.14
N PHE A 163 -8.62 9.39 -9.33
CA PHE A 163 -7.67 8.46 -8.73
C PHE A 163 -7.80 7.09 -9.43
N CYS A 164 -6.74 6.66 -10.11
CA CYS A 164 -6.67 5.39 -10.82
C CYS A 164 -5.27 4.78 -10.67
N PRO A 165 -5.07 3.87 -9.70
CA PRO A 165 -3.80 3.20 -9.54
C PRO A 165 -3.58 2.17 -10.67
N ILE A 166 -2.32 1.96 -11.03
CA ILE A 166 -1.88 0.87 -11.91
C ILE A 166 -1.10 -0.14 -11.09
N ILE A 167 -1.44 -1.42 -11.22
CA ILE A 167 -0.70 -2.50 -10.55
C ILE A 167 -0.37 -3.54 -11.61
N ARG A 168 0.93 -3.73 -11.85
CA ARG A 168 1.43 -4.75 -12.79
C ARG A 168 1.29 -6.13 -12.16
N ARG A 169 0.96 -7.12 -12.99
CA ARG A 169 0.98 -8.53 -12.62
C ARG A 169 2.41 -9.04 -12.79
N THR A 170 3.26 -8.79 -11.79
CA THR A 170 4.65 -9.27 -11.78
C THR A 170 4.70 -10.78 -11.54
N GLU A 171 5.82 -11.42 -11.86
CA GLU A 171 6.03 -12.85 -11.55
C GLU A 171 5.84 -13.14 -10.06
N LYS A 172 6.28 -12.21 -9.20
CA LYS A 172 6.09 -12.28 -7.75
C LYS A 172 4.62 -12.30 -7.38
N LEU A 173 3.83 -11.32 -7.83
CA LEU A 173 2.41 -11.25 -7.52
C LEU A 173 1.61 -12.41 -8.15
N ALA A 174 1.99 -12.87 -9.34
CA ALA A 174 1.36 -14.02 -9.99
C ALA A 174 1.60 -15.34 -9.23
N ALA A 175 2.84 -15.61 -8.81
CA ALA A 175 3.16 -16.79 -8.00
C ALA A 175 2.44 -16.78 -6.64
N MET A 176 2.20 -15.58 -6.13
CA MET A 176 1.51 -15.32 -4.89
C MET A 176 -0.01 -15.53 -4.96
N GLU A 177 -0.64 -15.31 -6.12
CA GLU A 177 -2.06 -15.63 -6.33
C GLU A 177 -2.37 -17.13 -6.26
N GLU A 178 -1.39 -18.00 -6.51
CA GLU A 178 -1.56 -19.45 -6.40
C GLU A 178 -1.69 -19.91 -4.93
N ILE A 179 -1.37 -19.04 -3.97
CA ILE A 179 -1.46 -19.35 -2.54
C ILE A 179 -2.86 -19.00 -2.02
N ASP A 180 -3.58 -20.02 -1.56
CA ASP A 180 -4.84 -19.82 -0.85
C ASP A 180 -4.56 -19.37 0.59
N LEU A 181 -4.51 -18.05 0.78
CA LEU A 181 -4.24 -17.42 2.07
C LEU A 181 -5.27 -17.80 3.14
N ARG A 182 -6.55 -17.93 2.76
CA ARG A 182 -7.59 -18.33 3.70
C ARG A 182 -7.32 -19.74 4.19
N LYS A 183 -7.09 -20.67 3.27
CA LYS A 183 -6.76 -22.06 3.62
C LYS A 183 -5.50 -22.12 4.48
N ARG A 184 -4.47 -21.32 4.17
CA ARG A 184 -3.25 -21.27 4.96
C ARG A 184 -3.49 -20.76 6.38
N CYS A 185 -4.31 -19.73 6.55
CA CYS A 185 -4.77 -19.27 7.87
C CYS A 185 -5.53 -20.38 8.61
N GLU A 186 -6.44 -21.09 7.95
CA GLU A 186 -7.20 -22.19 8.55
C GLU A 186 -6.28 -23.34 8.99
N GLU A 187 -5.27 -23.70 8.20
CA GLU A 187 -4.25 -24.70 8.56
C GLU A 187 -3.47 -24.29 9.81
N VAL A 188 -3.07 -23.03 9.92
CA VAL A 188 -2.37 -22.51 11.11
C VAL A 188 -3.29 -22.50 12.32
N VAL A 189 -4.54 -22.08 12.17
CA VAL A 189 -5.48 -21.99 13.30
C VAL A 189 -5.88 -23.39 13.81
N THR A 190 -6.11 -24.34 12.92
CA THR A 190 -6.55 -25.71 13.27
C THR A 190 -5.49 -26.55 13.99
N SER A 191 -4.23 -26.12 14.02
CA SER A 191 -3.18 -26.79 14.81
C SER A 191 -3.25 -26.47 16.31
N TYR A 192 -4.09 -25.53 16.73
CA TYR A 192 -4.24 -25.11 18.13
C TYR A 192 -5.61 -25.51 18.72
N PRO A 193 -5.69 -25.74 20.06
CA PRO A 193 -6.96 -26.05 20.71
C PRO A 193 -8.02 -24.94 20.53
N PRO A 194 -9.30 -25.27 20.27
CA PRO A 194 -10.37 -24.28 20.06
C PRO A 194 -10.53 -23.25 21.18
N GLU A 195 -10.34 -23.65 22.43
CA GLU A 195 -10.43 -22.74 23.58
C GLU A 195 -9.28 -21.71 23.61
N LEU A 196 -8.10 -22.10 23.15
CA LEU A 196 -6.97 -21.17 23.00
C LEU A 196 -7.28 -20.15 21.92
N LEU A 197 -7.79 -20.60 20.77
CA LEU A 197 -8.15 -19.71 19.66
C LEU A 197 -9.19 -18.67 20.09
N ARG A 198 -10.23 -19.08 20.82
CA ARG A 198 -11.26 -18.17 21.32
C ARG A 198 -10.70 -17.07 22.22
N ARG A 199 -9.68 -17.40 23.03
CA ARG A 199 -8.96 -16.44 23.88
C ARG A 199 -7.92 -15.61 23.10
N ALA A 200 -7.30 -16.21 22.09
CA ALA A 200 -6.29 -15.59 21.26
C ALA A 200 -6.86 -14.41 20.46
N LEU A 201 -8.14 -14.44 20.09
CA LEU A 201 -8.77 -13.34 19.35
C LEU A 201 -8.55 -11.98 20.03
N SER A 202 -8.96 -11.83 21.30
CA SER A 202 -8.77 -10.57 22.03
C SER A 202 -7.30 -10.20 22.17
N TYR A 203 -6.41 -11.18 22.30
CA TYR A 203 -4.97 -10.94 22.37
C TYR A 203 -4.40 -10.43 21.03
N LEU A 204 -4.79 -11.02 19.91
CA LEU A 204 -4.34 -10.63 18.56
C LEU A 204 -4.85 -9.24 18.20
N TYR A 205 -6.09 -8.89 18.56
CA TYR A 205 -6.61 -7.51 18.47
C TYR A 205 -5.79 -6.52 19.28
N ASN A 206 -5.41 -6.89 20.51
CA ASN A 206 -4.51 -6.07 21.34
C ASN A 206 -3.12 -5.94 20.72
N LYS A 207 -2.58 -7.02 20.16
CA LYS A 207 -1.27 -7.03 19.50
C LYS A 207 -1.26 -6.11 18.29
N GLU A 208 -2.23 -6.25 17.38
CA GLU A 208 -2.38 -5.35 16.24
C GLU A 208 -2.44 -3.90 16.70
N THR A 209 -3.31 -3.61 17.68
CA THR A 209 -3.51 -2.25 18.16
C THR A 209 -2.21 -1.66 18.69
N LYS A 210 -1.49 -2.38 19.55
CA LYS A 210 -0.22 -1.92 20.09
C LYS A 210 0.82 -1.69 18.99
N SER A 211 0.99 -2.65 18.08
CA SER A 211 1.95 -2.54 16.99
C SER A 211 1.61 -1.38 16.05
N SER A 212 0.33 -1.16 15.74
CA SER A 212 -0.12 -0.05 14.92
C SER A 212 0.21 1.31 15.54
N PHE A 213 0.04 1.48 16.86
CA PHE A 213 0.42 2.73 17.52
C PHE A 213 1.94 2.87 17.68
N GLU A 214 2.66 1.76 17.89
CA GLU A 214 4.11 1.75 18.07
C GLU A 214 4.88 2.11 16.79
N ILE A 215 4.34 1.77 15.60
CA ILE A 215 4.86 2.25 14.31
C ILE A 215 4.91 3.78 14.27
N GLU A 216 3.95 4.46 14.90
CA GLU A 216 3.92 5.94 14.99
C GLU A 216 4.71 6.45 16.21
N HIS A 217 5.44 5.58 16.92
CA HIS A 217 6.12 5.87 18.19
C HIS A 217 5.18 6.38 19.30
N ILE A 218 3.90 5.98 19.27
CA ILE A 218 2.89 6.37 20.26
C ILE A 218 2.61 5.21 21.21
N LYS A 219 2.55 5.48 22.52
CA LYS A 219 2.02 4.54 23.51
C LYS A 219 0.55 4.87 23.81
N PRO A 220 -0.42 4.03 23.40
CA PRO A 220 -1.83 4.31 23.65
C PRO A 220 -2.21 4.11 25.12
N SER A 221 -3.11 4.94 25.63
CA SER A 221 -3.81 4.67 26.91
C SER A 221 -4.76 3.47 26.77
N ALA A 222 -5.07 2.78 27.86
CA ALA A 222 -5.99 1.63 27.86
C ALA A 222 -7.34 1.91 27.14
N SER A 223 -7.97 3.06 27.44
CA SER A 223 -9.23 3.45 26.79
C SER A 223 -9.11 3.67 25.27
N ARG A 224 -7.95 4.17 24.79
CA ARG A 224 -7.70 4.31 23.34
C ARG A 224 -7.50 2.94 22.68
N THR A 225 -6.80 2.03 23.36
CA THR A 225 -6.64 0.65 22.90
C THR A 225 -7.99 -0.04 22.73
N GLU A 226 -8.86 0.00 23.74
CA GLU A 226 -10.20 -0.60 23.68
C GLU A 226 -11.06 -0.02 22.54
N LYS A 227 -11.01 1.30 22.33
CA LYS A 227 -11.75 1.96 21.23
C LYS A 227 -11.27 1.50 19.86
N PHE A 228 -9.96 1.33 19.67
CA PHE A 228 -9.42 0.87 18.39
C PHE A 228 -9.72 -0.62 18.15
N ILE A 229 -9.67 -1.45 19.19
CA ILE A 229 -10.10 -2.86 19.10
C ILE A 229 -11.56 -2.95 18.65
N GLY A 230 -12.46 -2.20 19.29
CA GLY A 230 -13.87 -2.20 18.89
C GLY A 230 -14.09 -1.70 17.44
N LEU A 231 -13.21 -0.82 16.94
CA LEU A 231 -13.24 -0.44 15.53
C LEU A 231 -12.81 -1.58 14.61
N LEU A 232 -11.73 -2.28 14.94
CA LEU A 232 -11.24 -3.42 14.16
C LEU A 232 -12.29 -4.54 14.11
N GLU A 233 -12.99 -4.82 15.21
CA GLU A 233 -14.12 -5.75 15.23
C GLU A 233 -15.25 -5.30 14.28
N MET A 234 -15.56 -4.00 14.24
CA MET A 234 -16.53 -3.45 13.28
C MET A 234 -16.05 -3.49 11.83
N ALA A 235 -14.74 -3.52 11.59
CA ALA A 235 -14.15 -3.56 10.25
C ALA A 235 -14.51 -4.84 9.49
N GLU A 236 -14.90 -5.92 10.18
CA GLU A 236 -15.38 -7.15 9.53
C GLU A 236 -16.80 -7.03 8.98
N HIS A 237 -17.58 -6.06 9.45
CA HIS A 237 -19.03 -6.02 9.22
C HIS A 237 -19.51 -4.76 8.50
N LYS A 238 -18.64 -3.75 8.38
CA LYS A 238 -18.99 -2.48 7.79
C LYS A 238 -17.89 -2.02 6.83
N ASP A 239 -18.30 -1.47 5.71
CA ASP A 239 -17.39 -0.79 4.80
C ASP A 239 -17.09 0.62 5.33
N PHE A 240 -15.83 0.90 5.64
CA PHE A 240 -15.40 2.20 6.18
C PHE A 240 -14.83 3.12 5.10
N CYS A 241 -14.76 2.69 3.83
CA CYS A 241 -14.19 3.48 2.74
C CYS A 241 -15.17 4.57 2.25
N GLU A 242 -15.66 5.39 3.19
CA GLU A 242 -16.57 6.50 2.97
C GLU A 242 -16.20 7.67 3.90
N LYS A 243 -16.30 8.91 3.40
CA LYS A 243 -15.86 10.11 4.13
C LYS A 243 -16.38 10.21 5.57
N PRO A 244 -17.70 10.07 5.86
CA PRO A 244 -18.19 10.23 7.24
C PRO A 244 -17.63 9.17 8.19
N LEU A 245 -17.38 7.96 7.68
CA LEU A 245 -16.88 6.84 8.47
C LEU A 245 -15.38 6.96 8.73
N LEU A 246 -14.61 7.47 7.75
CA LEU A 246 -13.21 7.80 7.95
C LEU A 246 -13.02 8.93 8.97
N ILE A 247 -13.90 9.93 8.97
CA ILE A 247 -13.91 11.00 9.99
C ILE A 247 -14.25 10.44 11.37
N ASP A 248 -15.28 9.59 11.50
CA ASP A 248 -15.59 8.93 12.79
C ASP A 248 -14.44 8.05 13.29
N LEU A 249 -13.80 7.30 12.38
CA LEU A 249 -12.62 6.51 12.66
C LEU A 249 -11.46 7.39 13.17
N GLN A 250 -11.13 8.47 12.44
CA GLN A 250 -10.10 9.44 12.85
C GLN A 250 -10.37 9.95 14.27
N ASN A 251 -11.60 10.42 14.53
CA ASN A 251 -12.01 11.02 15.79
C ASN A 251 -11.93 10.09 17.02
N ARG A 252 -11.95 8.78 16.78
CA ARG A 252 -11.83 7.74 17.82
C ARG A 252 -10.38 7.36 18.12
N ILE A 253 -9.48 7.53 17.17
CA ILE A 253 -8.09 7.08 17.29
C ILE A 253 -7.11 8.20 17.67
N VAL A 254 -7.46 9.46 17.43
CA VAL A 254 -6.64 10.62 17.78
C VAL A 254 -6.97 11.20 19.17
N ASP A 255 -6.14 12.13 19.64
CA ASP A 255 -6.45 12.95 20.81
C ASP A 255 -7.69 13.82 20.54
N PRO A 256 -8.61 14.00 21.51
CA PRO A 256 -9.80 14.83 21.32
C PRO A 256 -9.55 16.25 20.79
N ARG A 257 -8.35 16.81 21.04
CA ARG A 257 -7.96 18.15 20.56
C ARG A 257 -7.58 18.20 19.07
N PHE A 258 -7.25 17.05 18.47
CA PHE A 258 -6.84 16.92 17.06
C PHE A 258 -7.92 16.23 16.22
N ARG A 259 -9.16 16.25 16.71
CA ARG A 259 -10.33 15.71 16.02
C ARG A 259 -10.67 16.55 14.81
N ASP A 260 -10.74 15.89 13.66
CA ASP A 260 -11.06 16.54 12.41
C ASP A 260 -12.58 16.49 12.16
N ALA A 261 -13.15 17.61 11.73
CA ALA A 261 -14.53 17.71 11.28
C ALA A 261 -14.68 17.45 9.77
N ASP A 262 -13.60 17.62 9.02
CA ASP A 262 -13.49 17.40 7.58
C ASP A 262 -12.02 17.08 7.24
N TYR A 263 -11.67 16.95 5.96
CA TYR A 263 -10.28 16.90 5.50
C TYR A 263 -9.50 18.14 5.93
N ARG A 264 -8.19 17.97 6.10
CA ARG A 264 -7.30 19.04 6.55
C ARG A 264 -7.39 20.26 5.63
N ALA A 265 -7.40 21.45 6.23
CA ALA A 265 -7.35 22.72 5.53
C ALA A 265 -5.90 23.22 5.31
N ASN A 266 -4.93 22.66 6.06
CA ASN A 266 -3.54 23.07 6.02
C ASN A 266 -2.69 22.06 5.25
N GLN A 267 -1.58 22.54 4.68
CA GLN A 267 -0.60 21.68 4.05
C GLN A 267 0.12 20.84 5.11
N ASN A 268 0.24 19.53 4.86
CA ASN A 268 0.92 18.58 5.73
C ASN A 268 2.07 17.89 4.98
N TYR A 269 3.01 17.33 5.73
CA TYR A 269 4.16 16.56 5.23
C TYR A 269 4.60 15.51 6.24
N VAL A 270 5.20 14.43 5.75
CA VAL A 270 5.85 13.44 6.61
C VAL A 270 7.34 13.77 6.65
N GLY A 271 7.88 13.96 7.86
CA GLY A 271 9.27 14.31 8.05
C GLY A 271 9.76 13.93 9.44
N GLN A 272 11.06 14.12 9.66
CA GLN A 272 11.70 13.94 10.96
C GLN A 272 12.54 15.18 11.32
N THR A 273 12.59 15.50 12.61
CA THR A 273 13.48 16.56 13.11
C THR A 273 14.90 16.03 13.19
N ILE A 274 15.84 16.63 12.44
CA ILE A 274 17.26 16.24 12.47
C ILE A 274 18.05 17.07 13.49
N SER A 275 17.78 18.37 13.55
CA SER A 275 18.43 19.29 14.51
C SER A 275 17.52 20.47 14.81
N TYR A 276 17.92 21.33 15.75
CA TYR A 276 17.22 22.58 16.03
C TYR A 276 16.99 23.35 14.71
N GLN A 277 15.72 23.66 14.42
CA GLN A 277 15.25 24.34 13.19
C GLN A 277 15.54 23.61 11.86
N LYS A 278 15.92 22.32 11.87
CA LYS A 278 16.14 21.54 10.64
C LYS A 278 15.23 20.33 10.58
N GLN A 279 14.27 20.39 9.66
CA GLN A 279 13.35 19.30 9.32
C GLN A 279 13.87 18.59 8.07
N LEU A 280 13.87 17.25 8.07
CA LEU A 280 14.00 16.47 6.85
C LEU A 280 12.62 16.01 6.41
N VAL A 281 12.16 16.55 5.29
CA VAL A 281 10.90 16.14 4.66
C VAL A 281 11.15 14.86 3.86
N HIS A 282 10.43 13.81 4.23
CA HIS A 282 10.46 12.52 3.53
C HIS A 282 9.38 12.41 2.46
N TYR A 283 8.26 13.11 2.66
CA TYR A 283 7.13 13.09 1.76
C TYR A 283 6.31 14.37 1.90
N VAL A 284 5.95 14.98 0.77
CA VAL A 284 4.98 16.08 0.71
C VAL A 284 3.64 15.50 0.25
N CYS A 285 2.60 15.74 1.05
CA CYS A 285 1.25 15.29 0.74
C CYS A 285 0.59 16.23 -0.30
N PRO A 286 -0.51 15.83 -0.96
CA PRO A 286 -1.26 16.71 -1.87
C PRO A 286 -1.68 18.03 -1.22
N LYS A 287 -1.97 19.04 -2.03
CA LYS A 287 -2.53 20.29 -1.51
C LYS A 287 -3.92 20.03 -0.91
N PRO A 288 -4.33 20.78 0.13
CA PRO A 288 -5.70 20.69 0.68
C PRO A 288 -6.79 20.77 -0.39
N ASP A 289 -6.63 21.65 -1.37
CA ASP A 289 -7.60 21.87 -2.45
C ASP A 289 -7.76 20.65 -3.39
N ASP A 290 -6.76 19.77 -3.46
CA ASP A 290 -6.82 18.53 -4.25
C ASP A 290 -7.55 17.39 -3.51
N LEU A 291 -7.67 17.47 -2.18
CA LEU A 291 -8.21 16.38 -1.35
C LEU A 291 -9.64 15.96 -1.69
N PRO A 292 -10.60 16.89 -1.95
CA PRO A 292 -11.97 16.50 -2.29
C PRO A 292 -12.04 15.61 -3.54
N GLU A 293 -11.28 15.94 -4.59
CA GLU A 293 -11.25 15.16 -5.83
C GLU A 293 -10.51 13.83 -5.63
N LEU A 294 -9.32 13.85 -5.02
CA LEU A 294 -8.52 12.65 -4.78
C LEU A 294 -9.27 11.62 -3.93
N MET A 295 -9.90 12.06 -2.83
CA MET A 295 -10.66 11.15 -1.97
C MET A 295 -11.93 10.63 -2.64
N LYS A 296 -12.62 11.45 -3.44
CA LYS A 296 -13.73 10.98 -4.27
C LYS A 296 -13.26 9.93 -5.28
N GLY A 297 -12.10 10.15 -5.90
CA GLY A 297 -11.46 9.19 -6.78
C GLY A 297 -11.14 7.87 -6.05
N LEU A 298 -10.55 7.95 -4.87
CA LEU A 298 -10.22 6.80 -4.03
C LEU A 298 -11.47 5.95 -3.72
N PHE A 299 -12.58 6.59 -3.33
CA PHE A 299 -13.85 5.88 -3.10
C PHE A 299 -14.41 5.25 -4.38
N THR A 300 -14.29 5.95 -5.51
CA THR A 300 -14.70 5.40 -6.81
C THR A 300 -13.88 4.16 -7.17
N ALA A 301 -12.56 4.21 -6.99
CA ALA A 301 -11.66 3.08 -7.20
C ALA A 301 -12.00 1.92 -6.25
N HIS A 302 -12.34 2.23 -4.99
CA HIS A 302 -12.77 1.22 -4.04
C HIS A 302 -14.01 0.47 -4.53
N GLN A 303 -15.05 1.18 -5.01
CA GLN A 303 -16.26 0.55 -5.54
C GLN A 303 -15.98 -0.28 -6.80
N VAL A 304 -15.19 0.26 -7.75
CA VAL A 304 -14.80 -0.46 -8.97
C VAL A 304 -14.11 -1.79 -8.64
N MET A 305 -13.16 -1.78 -7.70
CA MET A 305 -12.45 -3.01 -7.30
C MET A 305 -13.30 -3.96 -6.46
N LYS A 306 -14.23 -3.42 -5.66
CA LYS A 306 -15.16 -4.20 -4.85
C LYS A 306 -16.16 -4.97 -5.73
N GLU A 307 -16.70 -4.33 -6.76
CA GLU A 307 -17.62 -4.95 -7.72
C GLU A 307 -16.90 -5.86 -8.72
N GLY A 308 -15.63 -5.57 -9.01
CA GLY A 308 -14.79 -6.36 -9.90
C GLY A 308 -14.16 -7.61 -9.24
N ALA A 309 -13.72 -8.53 -10.10
CA ALA A 309 -12.94 -9.70 -9.73
C ALA A 309 -11.46 -9.36 -9.45
N VAL A 310 -11.20 -8.34 -8.63
CA VAL A 310 -9.86 -7.92 -8.20
C VAL A 310 -9.44 -8.72 -6.96
N PRO A 311 -8.23 -9.32 -6.92
CA PRO A 311 -7.77 -10.03 -5.72
C PRO A 311 -7.74 -9.13 -4.48
N ALA A 312 -8.06 -9.69 -3.32
CA ALA A 312 -8.28 -8.92 -2.09
C ALA A 312 -7.04 -8.10 -1.66
N ILE A 313 -5.84 -8.67 -1.78
CA ILE A 313 -4.59 -7.96 -1.45
C ILE A 313 -4.35 -6.80 -2.41
N ILE A 314 -4.64 -6.97 -3.70
CA ILE A 314 -4.48 -5.92 -4.70
C ILE A 314 -5.44 -4.75 -4.39
N HIS A 315 -6.69 -5.06 -4.06
CA HIS A 315 -7.68 -4.08 -3.64
C HIS A 315 -7.26 -3.36 -2.35
N ALA A 316 -6.80 -4.12 -1.34
CA ALA A 316 -6.35 -3.56 -0.07
C ALA A 316 -5.14 -2.65 -0.25
N ALA A 317 -4.13 -3.06 -1.04
CA ALA A 317 -2.95 -2.27 -1.33
C ALA A 317 -3.31 -0.97 -2.06
N ALA A 318 -4.14 -1.06 -3.10
CA ALA A 318 -4.54 0.08 -3.90
C ALA A 318 -5.20 1.19 -3.06
N ILE A 319 -6.11 0.80 -2.16
CA ILE A 319 -6.88 1.75 -1.36
C ILE A 319 -6.14 2.20 -0.11
N SER A 320 -5.48 1.29 0.61
CA SER A 320 -4.81 1.66 1.85
C SER A 320 -3.59 2.55 1.57
N TYR A 321 -2.74 2.20 0.60
CA TYR A 321 -1.61 3.05 0.24
C TYR A 321 -2.07 4.33 -0.47
N GLY A 322 -3.12 4.25 -1.30
CA GLY A 322 -3.76 5.45 -1.86
C GLY A 322 -4.17 6.43 -0.78
N PHE A 323 -4.84 5.94 0.27
CA PHE A 323 -5.23 6.76 1.41
C PHE A 323 -4.03 7.39 2.13
N VAL A 324 -2.98 6.62 2.43
CA VAL A 324 -1.83 7.15 3.20
C VAL A 324 -1.01 8.18 2.42
N PHE A 325 -0.94 8.04 1.09
CA PHE A 325 -0.33 9.02 0.21
C PHE A 325 -1.21 10.27 0.06
N ILE A 326 -2.54 10.13 -0.08
CA ILE A 326 -3.43 11.31 -0.11
C ILE A 326 -3.37 12.09 1.21
N HIS A 327 -3.21 11.39 2.34
CA HIS A 327 -3.00 11.97 3.67
C HIS A 327 -4.05 13.03 4.05
N PRO A 328 -5.35 12.68 4.05
CA PRO A 328 -6.44 13.65 4.09
C PRO A 328 -6.69 14.32 5.46
N PHE A 329 -6.13 13.79 6.55
CA PHE A 329 -6.34 14.31 7.92
C PHE A 329 -5.07 14.94 8.51
N GLU A 330 -5.20 15.73 9.58
CA GLU A 330 -4.05 16.33 10.27
C GLU A 330 -3.24 15.28 11.07
N ASP A 331 -3.93 14.31 11.66
CA ASP A 331 -3.35 13.15 12.35
C ASP A 331 -4.20 11.89 12.13
N GLY A 332 -3.57 10.72 12.28
CA GLY A 332 -4.24 9.42 12.25
C GLY A 332 -4.12 8.68 10.91
N ASN A 333 -3.53 9.29 9.88
CA ASN A 333 -3.48 8.72 8.53
C ASN A 333 -2.82 7.33 8.48
N GLY A 334 -1.68 7.14 9.15
CA GLY A 334 -1.00 5.83 9.20
C GLY A 334 -1.82 4.75 9.90
N ARG A 335 -2.54 5.11 10.97
CA ARG A 335 -3.43 4.17 11.70
C ARG A 335 -4.67 3.81 10.88
N ILE A 336 -5.25 4.76 10.14
CA ILE A 336 -6.36 4.52 9.22
C ILE A 336 -5.92 3.68 8.02
N HIS A 337 -4.71 3.90 7.50
CA HIS A 337 -4.11 3.06 6.47
C HIS A 337 -4.10 1.58 6.87
N ARG A 338 -3.57 1.27 8.06
CA ARG A 338 -3.51 -0.11 8.58
C ARG A 338 -4.89 -0.67 8.89
N PHE A 339 -5.80 0.17 9.39
CA PHE A 339 -7.21 -0.21 9.56
C PHE A 339 -7.88 -0.59 8.23
N LEU A 340 -7.66 0.18 7.15
CA LEU A 340 -8.25 -0.07 5.83
C LEU A 340 -7.75 -1.37 5.21
N ILE A 341 -6.50 -1.78 5.50
CA ILE A 341 -5.99 -3.11 5.10
C ILE A 341 -6.90 -4.20 5.68
N HIS A 342 -7.14 -4.17 7.00
CA HIS A 342 -8.02 -5.14 7.66
C HIS A 342 -9.45 -5.08 7.14
N ASN A 343 -9.99 -3.87 7.03
CA ASN A 343 -11.36 -3.67 6.55
C ASN A 343 -11.58 -4.31 5.17
N ILE A 344 -10.68 -4.06 4.22
CA ILE A 344 -10.82 -4.58 2.86
C ILE A 344 -10.58 -6.09 2.82
N LEU A 345 -9.55 -6.61 3.50
CA LEU A 345 -9.28 -8.05 3.51
C LEU A 345 -10.44 -8.84 4.12
N SER A 346 -11.07 -8.33 5.18
CA SER A 346 -12.26 -8.92 5.79
C SER A 346 -13.49 -8.84 4.88
N LEU A 347 -13.77 -7.68 4.27
CA LEU A 347 -14.89 -7.51 3.33
C LEU A 347 -14.77 -8.41 2.10
N ARG A 348 -13.56 -8.68 1.65
CA ARG A 348 -13.27 -9.59 0.53
C ARG A 348 -13.19 -11.06 0.97
N GLY A 349 -13.27 -11.34 2.27
CA GLY A 349 -13.17 -12.69 2.81
C GLY A 349 -11.80 -13.34 2.60
N ALA A 350 -10.72 -12.56 2.46
CA ALA A 350 -9.39 -13.13 2.31
C ALA A 350 -8.91 -13.87 3.56
N ILE A 351 -9.50 -13.56 4.70
CA ILE A 351 -9.15 -14.08 6.03
C ILE A 351 -10.39 -14.73 6.67
N PRO A 352 -10.24 -15.79 7.48
CA PRO A 352 -11.34 -16.37 8.25
C PRO A 352 -12.06 -15.34 9.13
N LYS A 353 -13.40 -15.43 9.21
CA LYS A 353 -14.21 -14.51 10.03
C LYS A 353 -13.82 -14.60 11.51
N GLY A 354 -13.77 -13.46 12.19
CA GLY A 354 -13.39 -13.36 13.59
C GLY A 354 -11.91 -13.53 13.88
N LEU A 355 -11.07 -13.90 12.89
CA LEU A 355 -9.63 -14.03 13.07
C LEU A 355 -8.94 -12.70 12.79
N MET A 356 -8.34 -12.12 13.83
CA MET A 356 -7.45 -10.97 13.68
C MET A 356 -6.03 -11.44 13.42
N PHE A 357 -5.42 -11.06 12.29
CA PHE A 357 -4.01 -11.36 11.99
C PHE A 357 -3.19 -10.06 12.12
N PRO A 358 -2.15 -10.02 12.96
CA PRO A 358 -1.52 -8.77 13.39
C PRO A 358 -0.53 -8.22 12.34
N ILE A 359 -1.04 -7.74 11.20
CA ILE A 359 -0.21 -7.24 10.10
C ILE A 359 0.69 -6.06 10.52
N SER A 360 0.24 -5.22 11.46
CA SER A 360 1.06 -4.15 12.01
C SER A 360 2.27 -4.69 12.76
N ALA A 361 2.19 -5.90 13.35
CA ALA A 361 3.33 -6.52 14.00
C ALA A 361 4.39 -6.95 12.98
N ALA A 362 3.97 -7.52 11.84
CA ALA A 362 4.86 -7.84 10.73
C ALA A 362 5.53 -6.58 10.16
N MET A 363 4.77 -5.48 9.98
CA MET A 363 5.32 -4.19 9.54
C MET A 363 6.33 -3.63 10.55
N LEU A 364 6.01 -3.66 11.84
CA LEU A 364 6.87 -3.15 12.91
C LEU A 364 8.20 -3.92 13.03
N LYS A 365 8.18 -5.25 12.86
CA LYS A 365 9.39 -6.09 12.86
C LYS A 365 10.22 -5.97 11.59
N ASN A 366 9.63 -5.47 10.50
CA ASN A 366 10.28 -5.35 9.20
C ASN A 366 10.26 -3.89 8.68
N PRO A 367 10.85 -2.92 9.43
CA PRO A 367 10.78 -1.51 9.10
C PRO A 367 11.43 -1.18 7.76
N THR A 368 12.49 -1.90 7.36
CA THR A 368 13.15 -1.71 6.06
C THR A 368 12.21 -1.98 4.89
N LEU A 369 11.39 -3.04 4.97
CA LEU A 369 10.43 -3.39 3.93
C LEU A 369 9.28 -2.37 3.87
N TYR A 370 8.81 -1.91 5.04
CA TYR A 370 7.74 -0.93 5.12
C TYR A 370 8.19 0.45 4.63
N ASP A 371 9.38 0.89 5.02
CA ASP A 371 10.00 2.10 4.49
C ASP A 371 10.19 2.03 2.97
N HIS A 372 10.64 0.88 2.46
CA HIS A 372 10.84 0.70 1.02
C HIS A 372 9.52 0.82 0.25
N SER A 373 8.43 0.24 0.76
CA SER A 373 7.12 0.33 0.11
C SER A 373 6.60 1.76 0.03
N LEU A 374 6.87 2.60 1.04
CA LEU A 374 6.53 4.03 1.01
C LEU A 374 7.48 4.81 0.08
N LYS A 375 8.79 4.56 0.19
CA LYS A 375 9.86 5.25 -0.55
C LYS A 375 9.86 4.99 -2.05
N ALA A 376 9.34 3.83 -2.49
CA ALA A 376 9.22 3.48 -3.90
C ALA A 376 8.43 4.54 -4.69
N TYR A 377 7.42 5.16 -4.07
CA TYR A 377 6.65 6.26 -4.66
C TYR A 377 7.11 7.63 -4.16
N SER A 378 7.34 7.80 -2.85
CA SER A 378 7.64 9.13 -2.30
C SER A 378 8.99 9.69 -2.76
N SER A 379 10.03 8.86 -2.92
CA SER A 379 11.37 9.37 -3.24
C SER A 379 11.47 9.95 -4.67
N PRO A 380 10.89 9.33 -5.71
CA PRO A 380 10.76 9.97 -7.02
C PRO A 380 9.88 11.22 -7.00
N LEU A 381 8.77 11.21 -6.25
CA LEU A 381 7.88 12.37 -6.11
C LEU A 381 8.60 13.60 -5.55
N MET A 382 9.43 13.42 -4.52
CA MET A 382 10.18 14.52 -3.88
C MET A 382 11.15 15.24 -4.83
N ARG A 383 11.49 14.67 -5.99
CA ARG A 383 12.30 15.35 -7.01
C ARG A 383 11.49 16.30 -7.89
N LEU A 384 10.16 16.21 -7.83
CA LEU A 384 9.22 16.98 -8.65
C LEU A 384 8.47 18.04 -7.85
N VAL A 385 8.35 17.86 -6.54
CA VAL A 385 7.59 18.75 -5.68
C VAL A 385 8.51 19.82 -5.08
N GLU A 386 8.29 21.06 -5.49
CA GLU A 386 8.93 22.23 -4.89
C GLU A 386 8.07 22.77 -3.74
N TYR A 387 8.70 23.11 -2.62
CA TYR A 387 8.03 23.62 -1.44
C TYR A 387 8.94 24.55 -0.64
N ASP A 388 8.31 25.46 0.10
CA ASP A 388 8.95 26.32 1.08
C ASP A 388 8.48 25.96 2.49
N LEU A 389 9.34 26.16 3.48
CA LEU A 389 9.01 26.08 4.91
C LEU A 389 9.22 27.47 5.53
N ASP A 390 8.20 27.97 6.23
CA ASP A 390 8.31 29.23 6.97
C ASP A 390 9.02 29.06 8.32
N GLU A 391 9.18 30.16 9.07
CA GLU A 391 9.83 30.16 10.40
C GLU A 391 9.12 29.29 11.45
N LEU A 392 7.83 28.99 11.23
CA LEU A 392 7.01 28.11 12.08
C LEU A 392 7.03 26.66 11.59
N GLY A 393 7.73 26.36 10.49
CA GLY A 393 7.77 25.05 9.86
C GLY A 393 6.49 24.69 9.09
N GLN A 394 5.64 25.67 8.79
CA GLN A 394 4.48 25.49 7.92
C GLN A 394 4.95 25.40 6.47
N MET A 395 4.44 24.39 5.77
CA MET A 395 4.82 24.12 4.38
C MET A 395 3.89 24.83 3.41
N THR A 396 4.45 25.41 2.35
CA THR A 396 3.70 25.84 1.16
C THR A 396 4.22 25.08 -0.05
N VAL A 397 3.34 24.39 -0.76
CA VAL A 397 3.68 23.65 -2.00
C VAL A 397 3.51 24.56 -3.20
N LEU A 398 4.56 24.65 -4.03
CA LEU A 398 4.59 25.50 -5.22
C LEU A 398 4.05 24.75 -6.44
N GLY A 399 3.39 25.47 -7.36
CA GLY A 399 2.86 24.93 -8.62
C GLY A 399 1.70 23.92 -8.45
N GLU A 400 1.24 23.34 -9.56
CA GLU A 400 0.13 22.38 -9.59
C GLU A 400 0.62 20.94 -9.46
N THR A 401 0.40 20.31 -8.30
CA THR A 401 0.94 18.97 -7.99
C THR A 401 -0.10 17.85 -7.95
N GLY A 402 -1.40 18.17 -7.97
CA GLY A 402 -2.49 17.20 -7.83
C GLY A 402 -2.39 15.99 -8.78
N ARG A 403 -1.92 16.20 -10.01
CA ARG A 403 -1.71 15.13 -11.02
C ARG A 403 -0.77 14.01 -10.56
N LEU A 404 0.20 14.33 -9.71
CA LEU A 404 1.22 13.39 -9.25
C LEU A 404 0.64 12.31 -8.31
N TYR A 405 -0.55 12.56 -7.75
CA TYR A 405 -1.23 11.69 -6.78
C TYR A 405 -2.41 10.92 -7.38
N ARG A 406 -2.82 11.22 -8.63
CA ARG A 406 -3.98 10.58 -9.28
C ARG A 406 -3.66 9.21 -9.88
N TYR A 407 -2.43 9.00 -10.35
CA TYR A 407 -2.09 7.91 -11.27
C TYR A 407 -0.85 7.12 -10.82
N ILE A 408 -0.88 6.65 -9.58
CA ILE A 408 0.27 6.01 -8.93
C ILE A 408 0.45 4.58 -9.47
N ASP A 409 1.68 4.21 -9.86
CA ASP A 409 2.06 2.79 -9.99
C ASP A 409 2.20 2.19 -8.58
N MET A 410 1.27 1.33 -8.20
CA MET A 410 1.20 0.70 -6.88
C MET A 410 1.75 -0.73 -6.85
N THR A 411 2.54 -1.13 -7.85
CA THR A 411 3.10 -2.48 -7.95
C THR A 411 3.97 -2.82 -6.73
N ALA A 412 4.88 -1.92 -6.32
CA ALA A 412 5.76 -2.15 -5.17
C ALA A 412 4.98 -2.25 -3.84
N GLN A 413 3.92 -1.46 -3.70
CA GLN A 413 3.06 -1.46 -2.52
C GLN A 413 2.21 -2.74 -2.45
N ALA A 414 1.72 -3.23 -3.59
CA ALA A 414 1.02 -4.51 -3.67
C ALA A 414 1.94 -5.68 -3.31
N GLU A 415 3.17 -5.71 -3.83
CA GLU A 415 4.17 -6.72 -3.48
C GLU A 415 4.53 -6.69 -2.00
N ALA A 416 4.75 -5.50 -1.44
CA ALA A 416 5.06 -5.36 -0.02
C ALA A 416 3.89 -5.77 0.88
N LEU A 417 2.65 -5.40 0.53
CA LEU A 417 1.48 -5.84 1.31
C LEU A 417 1.35 -7.36 1.28
N TYR A 418 1.60 -7.99 0.14
CA TYR A 418 1.61 -9.44 0.07
C TYR A 418 2.68 -10.03 1.00
N ASP A 419 3.92 -9.53 0.96
CA ASP A 419 4.99 -9.99 1.85
C ASP A 419 4.57 -9.87 3.32
N PHE A 420 3.96 -8.75 3.72
CA PHE A 420 3.46 -8.58 5.09
C PHE A 420 2.36 -9.58 5.45
N VAL A 421 1.39 -9.81 4.57
CA VAL A 421 0.34 -10.81 4.81
C VAL A 421 0.96 -12.20 4.96
N LYS A 422 1.89 -12.58 4.08
CA LYS A 422 2.59 -13.85 4.15
C LYS A 422 3.38 -13.99 5.47
N LEU A 423 4.20 -13.00 5.81
CA LEU A 423 4.94 -12.97 7.07
C LEU A 423 4.02 -13.06 8.29
N THR A 424 2.85 -12.41 8.22
CA THR A 424 1.89 -12.45 9.32
C THR A 424 1.31 -13.84 9.50
N ILE A 425 0.98 -14.56 8.41
CA ILE A 425 0.40 -15.90 8.49
C ILE A 425 1.45 -16.93 8.88
N GLU A 426 2.63 -16.88 8.27
CA GLU A 426 3.66 -17.91 8.41
C GLU A 426 4.52 -17.76 9.66
N HIS A 427 4.64 -16.53 10.19
CA HIS A 427 5.49 -16.24 11.34
C HIS A 427 4.72 -15.59 12.48
N GLU A 428 4.14 -14.40 12.27
CA GLU A 428 3.56 -13.65 13.40
C GLU A 428 2.42 -14.41 14.08
N LEU A 429 1.48 -14.96 13.32
CA LEU A 429 0.33 -15.66 13.86
C LEU A 429 0.79 -16.91 14.63
N VAL A 430 1.75 -17.65 14.10
CA VAL A 430 2.32 -18.84 14.76
C VAL A 430 3.04 -18.45 16.06
N GLU A 431 3.92 -17.45 16.01
CA GLU A 431 4.66 -16.96 17.19
C GLU A 431 3.72 -16.49 18.30
N GLU A 432 2.66 -15.76 17.95
CA GLU A 432 1.69 -15.25 18.93
C GLU A 432 0.79 -16.38 19.50
N LEU A 433 0.41 -17.37 18.70
CA LEU A 433 -0.37 -18.52 19.18
C LEU A 433 0.48 -19.45 20.05
N ASP A 434 1.75 -19.70 19.68
CA ASP A 434 2.71 -20.43 20.49
C ASP A 434 2.98 -19.73 21.82
N PHE A 435 3.13 -18.40 21.80
CA PHE A 435 3.30 -17.60 23.00
C PHE A 435 2.13 -17.79 23.98
N LEU A 436 0.89 -17.79 23.47
CA LEU A 436 -0.31 -18.02 24.28
C LEU A 436 -0.41 -19.46 24.80
N ALA A 437 -0.05 -20.45 23.98
CA ALA A 437 -0.03 -21.84 24.39
C ALA A 437 0.99 -22.08 25.52
N ASN A 438 2.18 -21.48 25.39
CA ASN A 438 3.23 -21.51 26.41
C ASN A 438 2.78 -20.81 27.70
N TYR A 439 2.12 -19.67 27.57
CA TYR A 439 1.56 -18.93 28.70
C TYR A 439 0.60 -19.80 29.52
N ASP A 440 -0.34 -20.47 28.86
CA ASP A 440 -1.32 -21.32 29.53
C ASP A 440 -0.67 -22.49 30.27
N ARG A 441 0.30 -23.16 29.63
CA ARG A 441 1.06 -24.24 30.27
C ARG A 441 1.85 -23.74 31.47
N THR A 442 2.55 -22.62 31.35
CA THR A 442 3.32 -22.02 32.46
C THR A 442 2.40 -21.58 33.59
N LYS A 443 1.26 -20.97 33.29
CA LYS A 443 0.29 -20.55 34.31
C LYS A 443 -0.24 -21.75 35.09
N GLN A 444 -0.61 -22.82 34.41
CA GLN A 444 -1.04 -24.06 35.05
C GLN A 444 0.07 -24.66 35.94
N ALA A 445 1.30 -24.73 35.44
CA ALA A 445 2.43 -25.23 36.22
C ALA A 445 2.70 -24.38 37.47
N ILE A 446 2.56 -23.06 37.39
CA ILE A 446 2.69 -22.18 38.56
C ILE A 446 1.55 -22.41 39.57
N GLN A 447 0.32 -22.58 39.11
CA GLN A 447 -0.84 -22.86 39.97
C GLN A 447 -0.70 -24.20 40.73
N GLU A 448 0.03 -25.16 40.16
CA GLU A 448 0.36 -26.42 40.83
C GLU A 448 1.42 -26.26 41.94
N ILE A 449 2.24 -25.20 41.88
CA ILE A 449 3.27 -24.91 42.88
C ILE A 449 2.68 -24.08 44.03
N VAL A 450 1.98 -22.99 43.70
CA VAL A 450 1.41 -22.05 44.68
C VAL A 450 -0.01 -21.64 44.29
N ASP A 451 -0.95 -21.77 45.22
CA ASP A 451 -2.30 -21.21 45.09
C ASP A 451 -2.25 -19.69 45.34
N MET A 452 -2.40 -18.91 44.27
CA MET A 452 -2.36 -17.46 44.31
C MET A 452 -3.25 -16.84 43.23
N PRO A 453 -3.76 -15.61 43.44
CA PRO A 453 -4.60 -14.93 42.46
C PRO A 453 -3.96 -14.85 41.08
N ASP A 454 -4.73 -15.17 40.03
CA ASP A 454 -4.32 -15.14 38.63
C ASP A 454 -3.52 -13.88 38.24
N ARG A 455 -3.97 -12.71 38.68
CA ARG A 455 -3.30 -11.44 38.38
C ARG A 455 -1.85 -11.39 38.87
N LEU A 456 -1.54 -12.05 39.99
CA LEU A 456 -0.17 -12.11 40.50
C LEU A 456 0.67 -13.13 39.72
N ILE A 457 0.08 -14.23 39.24
CA ILE A 457 0.75 -15.19 38.35
C ILE A 457 1.09 -14.52 37.02
N ASP A 458 0.10 -13.84 36.43
CA ASP A 458 0.26 -13.09 35.19
C ASP A 458 1.40 -12.04 35.34
N LEU A 459 1.43 -11.31 36.46
CA LEU A 459 2.50 -10.35 36.78
C LEU A 459 3.86 -11.05 36.97
N PHE A 460 3.90 -12.21 37.62
CA PHE A 460 5.13 -12.96 37.83
C PHE A 460 5.74 -13.41 36.51
N ILE A 461 4.95 -14.05 35.64
CA ILE A 461 5.36 -14.49 34.31
C ILE A 461 5.90 -13.29 33.52
N GLN A 462 5.15 -12.18 33.49
CA GLN A 462 5.56 -10.97 32.77
C GLN A 462 6.93 -10.45 33.25
N LEU A 463 7.15 -10.37 34.57
CA LEU A 463 8.41 -9.85 35.13
C LEU A 463 9.59 -10.80 34.87
N CYS A 464 9.35 -12.11 34.92
CA CYS A 464 10.38 -13.10 34.60
C CYS A 464 10.76 -13.07 33.12
N LEU A 465 9.79 -12.95 32.21
CA LEU A 465 10.06 -12.81 30.77
C LEU A 465 10.86 -11.54 30.44
N GLN A 466 10.67 -10.46 31.20
CA GLN A 466 11.46 -9.23 31.08
C GLN A 466 12.91 -9.36 31.61
N ASN A 467 13.21 -10.42 32.35
CA ASN A 467 14.48 -10.60 33.04
C ASN A 467 15.00 -12.04 32.92
N ASN A 468 15.07 -12.55 31.68
CA ASN A 468 15.66 -13.85 31.32
C ASN A 468 15.15 -15.04 32.15
N GLY A 469 13.85 -15.07 32.44
CA GLY A 469 13.19 -16.13 33.20
C GLY A 469 13.40 -16.05 34.72
N ARG A 470 13.86 -14.92 35.26
CA ARG A 470 14.06 -14.71 36.70
C ARG A 470 13.37 -13.46 37.22
N LEU A 471 12.94 -13.49 38.47
CA LEU A 471 12.38 -12.34 39.16
C LEU A 471 13.51 -11.52 39.80
N SER A 472 13.51 -10.19 39.59
CA SER A 472 14.49 -9.34 40.26
C SER A 472 14.21 -9.22 41.77
N ALA A 473 15.27 -9.11 42.59
CA ALA A 473 15.15 -9.00 44.05
C ALA A 473 14.19 -7.88 44.49
N ARG A 474 14.28 -6.71 43.83
CA ARG A 474 13.36 -5.58 44.08
C ARG A 474 11.90 -5.93 43.80
N LYS A 475 11.63 -6.67 42.72
CA LYS A 475 10.27 -7.07 42.36
C LYS A 475 9.73 -8.13 43.29
N ARG A 476 10.58 -9.08 43.71
CA ARG A 476 10.27 -10.04 44.77
C ARG A 476 9.82 -9.34 46.04
N GLU A 477 10.63 -8.42 46.55
CA GLU A 477 10.32 -7.70 47.78
C GLU A 477 9.04 -6.86 47.68
N SER A 478 8.79 -6.24 46.51
CA SER A 478 7.62 -5.37 46.33
C SER A 478 6.28 -6.09 46.12
N HIS A 479 6.28 -7.30 45.54
CA HIS A 479 5.05 -7.94 45.05
C HIS A 479 4.91 -9.42 45.44
N PHE A 480 6.01 -10.08 45.84
CA PHE A 480 6.07 -11.54 46.03
C PHE A 480 6.85 -11.94 47.28
N VAL A 481 6.85 -11.10 48.32
CA VAL A 481 7.57 -11.35 49.59
C VAL A 481 7.03 -12.57 50.34
N PHE A 482 5.79 -12.97 50.04
CA PHE A 482 5.14 -14.14 50.62
C PHE A 482 5.61 -15.47 50.02
N LEU A 483 6.37 -15.47 48.91
CA LEU A 483 6.92 -16.68 48.32
C LEU A 483 8.19 -17.13 49.04
N THR A 484 8.25 -18.41 49.39
CA THR A 484 9.47 -19.06 49.85
C THR A 484 10.52 -19.13 48.74
N ASP A 485 11.79 -19.37 49.11
CA ASP A 485 12.88 -19.52 48.14
C ASP A 485 12.65 -20.71 47.18
N ASP A 486 12.09 -21.81 47.70
CA ASP A 486 11.82 -23.03 46.92
C ASP A 486 10.65 -22.84 45.95
N GLU A 487 9.57 -22.17 46.38
CA GLU A 487 8.44 -21.81 45.51
C GLU A 487 8.89 -20.86 44.41
N LEU A 488 9.68 -19.83 44.76
CA LEU A 488 10.22 -18.89 43.78
C LEU A 488 11.08 -19.62 42.73
N ALA A 489 12.01 -20.47 43.17
CA ALA A 489 12.89 -21.21 42.26
C ALA A 489 12.09 -22.14 41.33
N SER A 490 11.06 -22.80 41.86
CA SER A 490 10.17 -23.68 41.09
C SER A 490 9.34 -22.89 40.08
N MET A 491 8.80 -21.74 40.46
CA MET A 491 8.05 -20.85 39.56
C MET A 491 8.96 -20.27 38.46
N GLU A 492 10.19 -19.86 38.78
CA GLU A 492 11.18 -19.42 37.79
C GLU A 492 11.57 -20.55 36.82
N ASN A 493 11.66 -21.80 37.30
CA ASN A 493 11.87 -22.97 36.45
C ASN A 493 10.69 -23.17 35.50
N ALA A 494 9.46 -23.12 36.00
CA ALA A 494 8.26 -23.26 35.18
C ALA A 494 8.18 -22.21 34.05
N VAL A 495 8.60 -20.97 34.32
CA VAL A 495 8.70 -19.93 33.29
C VAL A 495 9.81 -20.25 32.28
N ARG A 496 10.99 -20.68 32.74
CA ARG A 496 12.11 -21.01 31.84
C ARG A 496 11.81 -22.21 30.95
N GLU A 497 11.17 -23.25 31.50
CA GLU A 497 10.76 -24.43 30.74
C GLU A 497 9.66 -24.12 29.74
N GLY A 498 8.65 -23.34 30.14
CA GLY A 498 7.53 -22.98 29.27
C GLY A 498 7.93 -22.11 28.07
N TYR A 499 9.02 -21.36 28.16
CA TYR A 499 9.51 -20.46 27.10
C TYR A 499 10.92 -20.80 26.61
N ALA A 500 11.44 -22.00 26.89
CA ALA A 500 12.68 -22.47 26.29
C ALA A 500 12.48 -22.57 24.77
N ARG A 501 13.40 -22.01 23.98
CA ARG A 501 13.40 -22.21 22.52
C ARG A 501 13.72 -23.68 22.26
N ASN A 502 12.80 -24.40 21.61
CA ASN A 502 13.11 -25.70 21.00
C ASN A 502 14.07 -25.52 19.82
#